data_AF-A0A382BH57-F1
#
_entry.id   AF-A0A382BH57-F1
#
_cell.length_a   1.000
_cell.length_b   1.000
_cell.length_c   1.000
_cell.angle_alpha   90.00
_cell.angle_beta   90.00
_cell.angle_gamma   90.00
#
_symmetry.space_group_name_H-M   'P 1'
#
loop_
_entity.id
_entity.type
_entity.pdbx_description
1 polymer ?
#
loop_
_entity_poly.entity_id
_entity_poly.type
_entity_poly.pdbx_seq_one_letter_code
_entity_poly.pdbx_strand_id
1 'polypeptide(L)' 'MFAFTFVGILSLIGLYRMDAFKIIEHNTPESCRALIMDGSAEDIEIDYERGYAYLSIQ' A
#
# COMPACT_ATOMS: atom_id res chain seq x y z
N MET A 1 -10.66 -35.28 -6.42
CA MET A 1 -11.32 -34.36 -5.47
C MET A 1 -10.33 -33.81 -4.43
N PHE A 2 -9.61 -34.67 -3.67
CA PHE A 2 -8.62 -34.24 -2.67
C PHE A 2 -7.51 -33.29 -3.15
N ALA A 3 -6.94 -33.52 -4.34
CA ALA A 3 -5.87 -32.68 -4.88
C ALA A 3 -6.31 -31.23 -5.12
N PHE A 4 -7.54 -31.02 -5.63
CA PHE A 4 -8.09 -29.69 -5.84
C PHE A 4 -8.33 -28.95 -4.54
N THR A 5 -8.84 -29.65 -3.52
CA THR A 5 -9.02 -29.09 -2.17
C THR A 5 -7.68 -28.69 -1.55
N PHE A 6 -6.65 -29.53 -1.72
CA PHE A 6 -5.30 -29.26 -1.21
C PHE A 6 -4.67 -28.02 -1.85
N VAL A 7 -4.76 -27.89 -3.18
CA VAL A 7 -4.26 -26.70 -3.90
C VAL A 7 -5.03 -25.44 -3.48
N GLY A 8 -6.35 -25.53 -3.31
CA GLY A 8 -7.18 -24.43 -2.82
C GLY A 8 -6.76 -23.94 -1.43
N ILE A 9 -6.50 -24.87 -0.50
CA ILE A 9 -6.05 -24.54 0.86
C ILE A 9 -4.67 -23.87 0.83
N LEU A 10 -3.70 -24.41 0.09
CA LEU A 10 -2.37 -23.79 -0.02
C LEU A 10 -2.41 -22.40 -0.63
N SER A 11 -3.29 -22.19 -1.62
CA SER A 11 -3.48 -20.87 -2.26
C SER A 11 -4.05 -19.85 -1.27
N LEU A 12 -5.04 -20.25 -0.46
CA LEU A 12 -5.61 -19.40 0.59
C LEU A 12 -4.58 -19.07 1.68
N ILE A 13 -3.75 -20.03 2.08
CA ILE A 13 -2.64 -19.79 3.02
C ILE A 13 -1.66 -18.78 2.44
N GLY A 14 -1.31 -18.90 1.14
CA GLY A 14 -0.45 -17.95 0.46
C GLY A 14 -1.03 -16.54 0.48
N LEU A 15 -2.29 -16.37 0.07
CA LEU A 15 -2.98 -15.07 0.08
C LEU A 15 -3.07 -14.46 1.48
N TYR A 16 -3.33 -15.28 2.51
CA TYR A 16 -3.36 -14.82 3.90
C TYR A 16 -1.98 -14.29 4.35
N ARG A 17 -0.89 -14.97 3.98
CA ARG A 17 0.47 -14.54 4.36
C ARG A 17 0.98 -13.31 3.61
N MET A 18 0.40 -13.00 2.45
CA MET A 18 0.73 -11.81 1.66
C MET A 18 -0.12 -10.59 2.06
N ASP A 19 -0.91 -10.68 3.14
CA ASP A 19 -1.84 -9.64 3.56
C ASP A 19 -2.83 -9.23 2.45
N ALA A 20 -3.15 -10.13 1.52
CA ALA A 20 -4.02 -9.84 0.37
C ALA A 20 -5.45 -9.46 0.79
N PHE A 21 -5.86 -9.82 2.00
CA PHE A 21 -7.17 -9.54 2.58
C PHE A 21 -7.12 -8.49 3.69
N LYS A 22 -6.10 -7.62 3.69
CA LYS A 22 -5.97 -6.57 4.69
C LYS A 22 -7.10 -5.56 4.54
N ILE A 23 -7.87 -5.39 5.61
CA ILE A 23 -8.88 -4.34 5.69
C ILE A 23 -8.14 -3.03 5.95
N ILE A 24 -8.33 -2.05 5.07
CA ILE A 24 -7.77 -0.70 5.26
C ILE A 24 -8.64 0.00 6.30
N GLU A 25 -8.11 0.16 7.51
CA GLU A 25 -8.73 0.99 8.54
C GLU A 25 -8.62 2.45 8.12
N HIS A 26 -9.77 3.13 7.99
CA HIS A 26 -9.85 4.48 7.46
C HIS A 26 -9.49 5.52 8.52
N ASN A 27 -8.24 5.50 9.00
CA ASN A 27 -7.71 6.51 9.91
C ASN A 27 -7.16 7.72 9.11
N THR A 28 -8.03 8.31 8.31
CA THR A 28 -7.68 9.48 7.49
C THR A 28 -7.84 10.77 8.29
N PRO A 29 -6.96 11.76 8.09
CA PRO A 29 -7.08 13.07 8.76
C PRO A 29 -8.38 13.78 8.37
N GLU A 30 -8.87 14.68 9.24
CA GLU A 30 -10.12 15.45 9.00
C GLU A 30 -10.09 16.27 7.70
N SER A 31 -8.90 16.63 7.23
CA SER A 31 -8.71 17.29 5.94
C SER A 31 -7.53 16.71 5.19
N CYS A 32 -7.69 16.55 3.88
CA CYS A 32 -6.66 16.17 2.94
C CYS A 32 -6.82 17.00 1.66
N ARG A 33 -5.72 17.38 1.03
CA ARG A 33 -5.72 18.04 -0.28
C ARG A 33 -4.78 17.30 -1.20
N ALA A 34 -5.25 17.01 -2.41
CA ALA A 34 -4.41 16.44 -3.45
C ALA A 34 -3.38 17.49 -3.90
N LEU A 35 -2.13 17.07 -4.02
CA LEU A 35 -1.11 17.82 -4.76
C LEU A 35 -1.29 17.48 -6.25
N ILE A 36 -1.55 18.49 -7.08
CA ILE A 36 -1.70 18.28 -8.52
C ILE A 36 -0.30 18.16 -9.13
N MET A 37 0.02 16.99 -9.66
CA MET A 37 1.29 16.68 -10.33
C MET A 37 1.08 15.71 -11.49
N ASP A 38 1.93 15.81 -12.50
CA ASP A 38 2.00 14.81 -13.57
C ASP A 38 2.88 13.64 -13.12
N GLY A 39 2.39 12.41 -13.26
CA GLY A 39 3.08 11.20 -12.80
C GLY A 39 2.68 10.75 -11.39
N SER A 40 3.46 9.83 -10.81
CA SER A 40 3.24 9.29 -9.46
C SER A 40 4.42 9.61 -8.56
N ALA A 41 4.16 10.16 -7.38
CA ALA A 41 5.15 10.22 -6.31
C ALA A 41 5.17 8.87 -5.58
N GLU A 42 5.95 7.92 -6.10
CA GLU A 42 6.12 6.60 -5.49
C GLU A 42 6.96 6.66 -4.21
N ASP A 43 7.92 7.60 -4.15
CA ASP A 43 8.83 7.77 -3.03
C ASP A 43 8.90 9.22 -2.56
N ILE A 44 9.08 9.40 -1.24
CA ILE A 44 9.13 10.69 -0.57
C ILE A 44 10.22 10.71 0.50
N GLU A 45 11.13 11.68 0.41
CA GLU A 45 12.13 11.95 1.44
C GLU A 45 11.78 13.26 2.15
N ILE A 46 11.73 13.25 3.49
CA ILE A 46 11.38 14.42 4.29
C ILE A 46 12.59 14.86 5.11
N ASP A 47 13.10 16.06 4.81
CA ASP A 47 14.08 16.77 5.62
C ASP A 47 13.34 17.60 6.68
N TYR A 48 13.23 17.04 7.89
CA TYR A 48 12.55 17.68 9.02
C TYR A 48 13.31 18.87 9.60
N GLU A 49 14.63 18.93 9.44
CA GLU A 49 15.43 20.05 9.96
C GLU A 49 15.17 21.33 9.15
N ARG A 50 15.00 21.18 7.83
CA ARG A 50 14.77 22.28 6.91
C ARG A 50 13.30 22.46 6.52
N GLY A 51 12.45 21.47 6.82
CA GLY A 51 11.03 21.48 6.47
C GLY A 51 10.78 21.24 4.98
N TYR A 52 11.66 20.51 4.29
CA TYR A 52 11.50 20.18 2.87
C TYR A 52 11.04 18.74 2.68
N ALA A 53 10.24 18.51 1.64
CA ALA A 53 9.87 17.19 1.17
C ALA A 53 10.28 17.05 -0.30
N TYR A 54 11.06 16.01 -0.61
CA TYR A 54 11.51 15.66 -1.95
C TYR A 54 10.67 14.50 -2.45
N LEU A 55 10.06 14.66 -3.63
CA LEU A 55 9.23 13.64 -4.26
C LEU A 55 10.01 13.04 -5.42
N SER A 56 10.11 11.71 -5.47
CA SER A 56 10.63 11.00 -6.63
C SER A 56 9.53 10.91 -7.68
N ILE A 57 9.73 11.58 -8.82
CA ILE A 57 8.80 11.55 -9.95
C ILE A 57 9.33 10.55 -10.96
N GLN A 58 8.51 9.55 -11.30
CA GLN A 58 8.79 8.53 -12.30
C GLN A 58 8.01 8.80 -13.59
#